data_AF-A0A2I8ABM2-F1
#
_entry.id   AF-A0A2I8ABM2-F1
#
_cell.length_a   1.000
_cell.length_b   1.000
_cell.length_c   1.000
_cell.angle_alpha   90.00
_cell.angle_beta   90.00
_cell.angle_gamma   90.00
#
_symmetry.space_group_name_H-M   'P 1'
#
loop_
_entity.id
_entity.type
_entity.pdbx_description
1 polymer ?
#
loop_
_entity_poly.entity_id
_entity_poly.type
_entity_poly.pdbx_seq_one_letter_code
_entity_poly.pdbx_strand_id
1 'polypeptide(L)' 'MCVTLCQSLTNTFKPIFIVRLDERTGNVFILAGDNIQIEIYRNGRWRFI' A
#
# COMPACT_ATOMS: atom_id res chain seq x y z
N MET A 1 8.62 -2.94 6.94
CA MET A 1 8.11 -1.62 6.50
C MET A 1 6.70 -1.68 5.92
N CYS A 2 6.33 -2.67 5.08
CA CYS A 2 4.94 -2.79 4.59
C CYS A 2 3.90 -3.11 5.69
N VAL A 3 4.26 -3.92 6.70
CA VAL A 3 3.35 -4.30 7.80
C VAL A 3 2.88 -3.08 8.61
N THR A 4 3.77 -2.14 8.91
CA THR A 4 3.44 -0.91 9.65
C THR A 4 2.50 0.01 8.86
N LEU A 5 2.65 0.03 7.53
CA LEU A 5 1.77 0.79 6.64
C LEU A 5 0.37 0.16 6.59
N CYS A 6 0.30 -1.17 6.44
CA CYS A 6 -0.97 -1.90 6.53
C CYS A 6 -1.64 -1.71 7.89
N GLN A 7 -0.88 -1.77 9.01
CA GLN A 7 -1.41 -1.49 10.35
C GLN A 7 -1.98 -0.07 10.45
N SER A 8 -1.32 0.94 9.87
CA SER A 8 -1.80 2.32 9.89
C SER A 8 -3.11 2.46 9.10
N LEU A 9 -3.21 1.83 7.93
CA LEU A 9 -4.44 1.80 7.12
C LEU A 9 -5.60 1.12 7.87
N THR A 10 -5.34 -0.04 8.49
CA THR A 10 -6.35 -0.76 9.28
C THR A 10 -6.78 0.01 10.53
N ASN A 11 -5.85 0.67 11.23
CA ASN A 11 -6.16 1.53 12.38
C ASN A 11 -7.02 2.75 12.01
N THR A 12 -7.01 3.18 10.74
CA THR A 12 -7.85 4.27 10.25
C THR A 12 -9.25 3.79 9.83
N PHE A 13 -9.61 2.53 10.15
CA PHE A 13 -10.86 1.88 9.73
C PHE A 13 -11.08 1.90 8.20
N LYS A 14 -10.00 2.00 7.41
CA LYS A 14 -10.07 1.89 5.96
C LYS A 14 -9.79 0.44 5.56
N PRO A 15 -10.77 -0.27 4.97
CA PRO A 15 -10.54 -1.64 4.53
C PRO A 15 -9.48 -1.65 3.43
N ILE A 16 -8.52 -2.58 3.52
CA ILE A 16 -7.56 -2.83 2.45
C ILE A 16 -8.22 -3.83 1.49
N PHE A 17 -8.46 -3.40 0.26
CA PHE A 17 -9.12 -4.22 -0.76
C PHE A 17 -8.12 -5.10 -1.50
N ILE A 18 -7.00 -4.52 -1.93
CA ILE A 18 -6.02 -5.21 -2.76
C ILE A 18 -4.61 -4.80 -2.32
N VAL A 19 -3.73 -5.80 -2.21
CA VAL A 19 -2.28 -5.61 -2.14
C VAL A 19 -1.67 -6.41 -3.29
N ARG A 20 -0.95 -5.76 -4.19
CA ARG A 20 -0.35 -6.39 -5.38
C ARG A 20 1.13 -6.06 -5.49
N LEU A 21 1.96 -7.07 -5.73
CA LEU A 21 3.33 -6.90 -6.18
C LEU A 21 3.35 -6.78 -7.72
N ASP A 22 3.96 -5.73 -8.24
CA ASP A 22 4.36 -5.66 -9.63
C ASP A 22 5.71 -6.37 -9.77
N GLU A 23 5.75 -7.54 -10.40
CA GLU A 23 6.98 -8.31 -10.55
C GLU A 23 8.03 -7.65 -11.46
N ARG A 24 7.60 -6.75 -12.36
CA ARG A 24 8.49 -6.10 -13.32
C ARG A 24 9.36 -5.03 -12.66
N THR A 25 8.79 -4.28 -11.70
CA THR A 25 9.48 -3.21 -10.95
C THR A 25 9.84 -3.63 -9.53
N GLY A 26 9.09 -4.59 -8.98
CA GLY A 26 9.11 -4.99 -7.59
C GLY A 26 8.39 -4.02 -6.65
N ASN A 27 7.60 -3.09 -7.16
CA ASN A 27 6.80 -2.18 -6.35
C ASN A 27 5.54 -2.87 -5.84
N VAL A 28 5.08 -2.46 -4.65
CA VAL A 28 3.82 -2.94 -4.08
C VAL A 28 2.78 -1.84 -4.18
N PHE A 29 1.59 -2.19 -4.65
CA PHE A 29 0.44 -1.31 -4.71
C PHE A 29 -0.58 -1.73 -3.66
N ILE A 30 -1.10 -0.76 -2.91
CA ILE A 30 -2.17 -0.96 -1.94
C ILE A 30 -3.38 -0.11 -2.35
N LEU A 31 -4.53 -0.76 -2.45
CA LEU A 31 -5.84 -0.13 -2.63
C LEU A 31 -6.62 -0.26 -1.32
N ALA A 32 -7.00 0.86 -0.73
CA ALA A 32 -7.74 0.89 0.52
C ALA A 32 -8.84 1.96 0.52
N GLY A 33 -9.99 1.66 1.12
CA GLY A 33 -11.16 2.53 1.08
C GLY A 33 -11.51 3.01 -0.35
N ASP A 34 -12.24 4.11 -0.46
CA ASP A 34 -12.77 4.51 -1.76
C ASP A 34 -11.74 5.22 -2.65
N ASN A 35 -10.71 5.84 -2.05
CA ASN A 35 -9.81 6.76 -2.76
C ASN A 35 -8.33 6.67 -2.33
N ILE A 36 -7.91 5.62 -1.62
CA ILE A 36 -6.51 5.49 -1.20
C ILE A 36 -5.79 4.51 -2.12
N GLN A 37 -4.87 5.06 -2.92
CA GLN A 37 -3.84 4.32 -3.63
C GLN A 37 -2.47 4.65 -3.07
N ILE A 38 -1.71 3.61 -2.76
CA ILE A 38 -0.32 3.76 -2.31
C ILE A 38 0.58 2.89 -3.17
N GLU A 39 1.63 3.48 -3.72
CA GLU A 39 2.76 2.77 -4.30
C GLU A 39 3.92 2.75 -3.32
N ILE A 40 4.45 1.56 -3.05
CA ILE A 40 5.61 1.31 -2.19
C ILE A 40 6.74 0.80 -3.09
N TYR A 41 7.83 1.54 -3.13
CA TYR A 41 9.05 1.17 -3.85
C TYR A 41 9.85 0.10 -3.09
N ARG A 42 10.69 -0.66 -3.82
CA ARG A 42 11.59 -1.67 -3.22
C ARG A 42 12.50 -1.14 -2.11
N ASN A 43 12.87 0.14 -2.16
CA ASN A 43 13.70 0.79 -1.15
C ASN A 43 12.91 1.19 0.12
N GLY A 44 11.62 0.85 0.19
CA GLY A 44 10.73 1.12 1.32
C GLY A 44 10.05 2.50 1.27
N ARG A 45 10.48 3.41 0.41
CA ARG A 45 9.75 4.68 0.21
C ARG A 45 8.38 4.41 -0.37
N TRP A 46 7.42 5.27 -0.08
CA TRP A 46 6.06 5.14 -0.59
C TRP A 46 5.45 6.51 -0.88
N ARG A 47 4.42 6.53 -1.73
CA ARG A 47 3.66 7.74 -2.06
C ARG A 47 2.19 7.42 -2.27
N PHE A 48 1.34 8.45 -2.11
CA PHE A 48 -0.03 8.42 -2.60
C PHE A 48 -0.07 8.62 -4.11
N ILE A 49 -1.02 7.96 -4.76
CA ILE A 49 -1.35 8.12 -6.19
C ILE A 49 -2.78 8.65 -6.29
#